data_AF-A0A257JCJ5-F1
#
_entry.id   AF-A0A257JCJ5-F1
#
_cell.length_a   1.000
_cell.length_b   1.000
_cell.length_c   1.000
_cell.angle_alpha   90.00
_cell.angle_beta   90.00
_cell.angle_gamma   90.00
#
_symmetry.space_group_name_H-M   'P 1'
#
loop_
_entity.id
_entity.type
_entity.pdbx_description
1 polymer ?
#
loop_
_entity_poly.entity_id
_entity_poly.type
_entity_poly.pdbx_seq_one_letter_code
_entity_poly.pdbx_strand_id
1 'polypeptide(L)'
;MTQGIRAIGLTGGIGSGKSTVAARLVALGATLVDTDAIAHSLTVPHGPAMPALRERFGDDVATPEGALDRARMRSLVFADPQAKRALEGILHPMIGAEAQRQAAAAGDGVVVFDVPLLTESSHWRTRCQRILVVDGSAETQVQRVMARSGWPEAQVR
;
A
#
# COMPACT_ATOMS: atom_id res chain seq x y z
N MET A 1 -6.62 -26.51 -20.69
CA MET A 1 -7.33 -26.01 -19.49
C MET A 1 -6.84 -24.59 -19.25
N THR A 2 -7.68 -23.58 -19.48
CA THR A 2 -7.33 -22.18 -19.19
C THR A 2 -7.22 -22.07 -17.67
N GLN A 3 -6.00 -21.91 -17.14
CA GLN A 3 -5.85 -21.62 -15.71
C GLN A 3 -6.64 -20.33 -15.40
N GLY A 4 -7.53 -20.40 -14.42
CA GLY A 4 -8.32 -19.25 -13.97
C GLY A 4 -7.42 -18.13 -13.45
N ILE A 5 -7.91 -16.89 -13.48
CA ILE A 5 -7.20 -15.75 -12.91
C ILE A 5 -7.12 -15.94 -11.39
N ARG A 6 -5.90 -15.95 -10.84
CA ARG A 6 -5.64 -16.11 -9.39
C ARG A 6 -4.94 -14.92 -8.75
N ALA A 7 -4.31 -14.05 -9.53
CA ALA A 7 -3.61 -12.88 -9.01
C ALA A 7 -4.06 -11.62 -9.74
N ILE A 8 -4.78 -10.75 -9.04
CA ILE A 8 -5.29 -9.48 -9.54
C ILE A 8 -4.58 -8.35 -8.82
N GLY A 9 -3.95 -7.45 -9.56
CA GLY A 9 -3.48 -6.19 -9.00
C GLY A 9 -4.60 -5.16 -9.07
N LEU A 10 -4.97 -4.57 -7.93
CA LEU A 10 -6.01 -3.56 -7.84
C LEU A 10 -5.38 -2.17 -7.71
N THR A 11 -5.77 -1.25 -8.58
CA THR A 11 -5.29 0.14 -8.57
C THR A 11 -6.41 1.12 -8.90
N GLY A 12 -6.16 2.41 -8.69
CA GLY A 12 -7.12 3.47 -8.96
C GLY A 12 -6.70 4.78 -8.29
N GLY A 13 -7.14 5.89 -8.86
CA GLY A 13 -6.88 7.24 -8.33
C GLY A 13 -7.53 7.50 -6.97
N ILE A 14 -7.11 8.57 -6.31
CA ILE A 14 -7.71 8.99 -5.04
C ILE A 14 -9.21 9.26 -5.23
N GLY A 15 -10.06 8.72 -4.35
CA GLY A 15 -11.51 8.90 -4.46
C GLY A 15 -12.20 8.03 -5.53
N SER A 16 -11.48 7.18 -6.27
CA SER A 16 -12.09 6.32 -7.30
C SER A 16 -13.06 5.27 -6.74
N GLY A 17 -12.92 4.92 -5.45
CA GLY A 17 -13.72 3.87 -4.81
C GLY A 17 -13.02 2.50 -4.78
N LYS A 18 -11.70 2.47 -4.99
CA LYS A 18 -10.87 1.25 -4.91
C LYS A 18 -11.18 0.38 -3.68
N SER A 19 -11.25 0.97 -2.48
CA SER A 19 -11.55 0.23 -1.25
C SER A 19 -12.93 -0.44 -1.27
N THR A 20 -13.92 0.17 -1.93
CA THR A 20 -15.25 -0.43 -2.12
C THR A 20 -15.17 -1.67 -3.01
N VAL A 21 -14.40 -1.60 -4.10
CA VAL A 21 -14.18 -2.75 -4.99
C VAL A 21 -13.41 -3.86 -4.28
N ALA A 22 -12.36 -3.51 -3.52
CA ALA A 22 -11.61 -4.45 -2.70
C ALA A 22 -12.53 -5.21 -1.72
N ALA A 23 -13.37 -4.48 -0.97
CA ALA A 23 -14.32 -5.08 -0.04
C ALA A 23 -15.33 -6.01 -0.72
N ARG A 24 -15.80 -5.66 -1.92
CA ARG A 24 -16.69 -6.53 -2.70
C ARG A 24 -15.99 -7.80 -3.17
N LEU A 25 -14.75 -7.73 -3.62
CA LEU A 25 -13.97 -8.91 -4.00
C LEU A 25 -13.73 -9.84 -2.81
N VAL A 26 -13.42 -9.28 -1.63
CA VAL A 26 -13.31 -10.05 -0.38
C VAL A 26 -14.62 -10.73 -0.03
N ALA A 27 -15.76 -10.03 -0.13
CA ALA A 27 -17.08 -10.61 0.12
C ALA A 27 -17.43 -11.75 -0.86
N LEU A 28 -16.78 -11.82 -2.03
CA LEU A 28 -16.90 -12.89 -3.02
C LEU A 28 -15.88 -14.03 -2.80
N GLY A 29 -15.08 -13.97 -1.73
CA GLY A 29 -14.10 -15.00 -1.35
C GLY A 29 -12.67 -14.74 -1.80
N ALA A 30 -12.34 -13.55 -2.30
CA ALA A 30 -10.95 -13.20 -2.61
C ALA A 30 -10.15 -12.90 -1.33
N THR A 31 -8.88 -13.27 -1.32
CA THR A 31 -7.92 -12.84 -0.30
C THR A 31 -7.35 -11.49 -0.70
N LEU A 32 -7.53 -10.47 0.14
CA LEU A 32 -6.93 -9.16 -0.07
C LEU A 32 -5.54 -9.12 0.58
N VAL A 33 -4.54 -8.74 -0.21
CA VAL A 33 -3.18 -8.44 0.25
C VAL A 33 -2.99 -6.94 0.11
N ASP A 34 -3.15 -6.23 1.23
CA ASP A 34 -3.02 -4.78 1.30
C ASP A 34 -1.59 -4.40 1.73
N THR A 35 -0.83 -3.85 0.78
CA THR A 35 0.58 -3.51 1.02
C THR A 35 0.78 -2.30 1.94
N ASP A 36 -0.20 -1.38 2.04
CA ASP A 36 -0.16 -0.29 3.00
C ASP A 36 -0.41 -0.81 4.42
N ALA A 37 -1.37 -1.73 4.58
CA ALA A 37 -1.62 -2.39 5.85
C ALA A 37 -0.42 -3.22 6.32
N ILE A 38 0.26 -3.90 5.38
CA ILE A 38 1.53 -4.60 5.67
C ILE A 38 2.62 -3.60 6.08
N ALA A 39 2.83 -2.53 5.31
CA ALA A 39 3.82 -1.50 5.68
C ALA A 39 3.52 -0.92 7.08
N HIS A 40 2.24 -0.79 7.44
CA HIS A 40 1.82 -0.42 8.78
C HIS A 40 2.17 -1.45 9.84
N SER A 41 1.81 -2.72 9.66
CA SER A 41 2.10 -3.77 10.63
C SER A 41 3.60 -3.97 10.87
N LEU A 42 4.44 -3.74 9.85
CA LEU A 42 5.90 -3.82 9.97
C LEU A 42 6.51 -2.69 10.84
N THR A 43 5.78 -1.58 11.02
CA THR A 43 6.27 -0.32 11.61
C THR A 43 5.52 0.10 12.89
N VAL A 44 4.72 -0.79 13.46
CA VAL A 44 4.12 -0.63 14.80
C VAL A 44 5.18 -0.72 15.92
N PRO A 45 4.85 -0.43 17.20
CA PRO A 45 5.76 -0.69 18.31
C PRO A 45 6.32 -2.11 18.28
N HIS A 46 7.64 -2.25 18.39
CA HIS A 46 8.36 -3.52 18.25
C HIS A 46 8.16 -4.23 16.90
N GLY A 47 7.69 -3.50 15.89
CA GLY A 47 7.52 -3.99 14.53
C GLY A 47 8.86 -4.42 13.93
N PRO A 48 8.87 -5.45 13.07
CA PRO A 48 10.10 -6.05 12.55
C PRO A 48 10.97 -5.08 11.74
N ALA A 49 10.41 -4.02 11.17
CA ALA A 49 11.18 -3.03 10.43
C ALA A 49 11.86 -1.99 11.35
N MET A 50 11.35 -1.79 12.58
CA MET A 50 11.82 -0.72 13.46
C MET A 50 13.32 -0.78 13.80
N PRO A 51 13.93 -1.96 14.08
CA PRO A 51 15.37 -2.02 14.33
C PRO A 51 16.21 -1.48 13.17
N ALA A 52 15.93 -1.91 11.94
CA ALA A 52 16.66 -1.47 10.75
C ALA A 52 16.42 0.02 10.45
N LEU A 53 15.20 0.51 10.70
CA LEU A 53 14.87 1.92 10.53
C LEU A 53 15.63 2.80 11.52
N ARG A 54 15.70 2.40 12.80
CA ARG A 54 16.46 3.13 13.84
C ARG A 54 17.95 3.10 13.56
N GLU A 55 18.49 1.96 13.14
CA GLU A 55 19.90 1.85 12.74
C GLU A 55 20.25 2.79 11.58
N ARG A 56 19.37 2.87 10.57
CA ARG A 56 19.63 3.67 9.37
C ARG A 56 19.41 5.17 9.57
N PHE A 57 18.34 5.54 10.27
CA PHE A 57 17.86 6.92 10.31
C PHE A 57 18.02 7.59 11.68
N GLY A 58 18.40 6.84 12.71
CA GLY A 58 18.46 7.30 14.08
C GLY A 58 17.16 7.06 14.85
N ASP A 59 17.19 7.36 16.15
CA ASP A 59 16.06 7.13 17.05
C ASP A 59 14.93 8.15 16.90
N ASP A 60 15.19 9.29 16.26
CA ASP A 60 14.22 10.38 16.07
C ASP A 60 13.10 10.03 15.08
N VAL A 61 13.22 8.92 14.33
CA VAL A 61 12.16 8.40 13.46
C VAL A 61 11.17 7.51 14.22
N ALA A 62 11.40 7.24 15.50
CA ALA A 62 10.48 6.47 16.33
C ALA A 62 9.64 7.39 17.23
N THR A 63 8.37 7.06 17.42
CA THR A 63 7.54 7.65 18.49
C THR A 63 8.03 7.18 19.86
N PRO A 64 7.62 7.81 20.97
CA PRO A 64 7.97 7.35 22.32
C PRO A 64 7.59 5.89 22.60
N GLU A 65 6.54 5.40 21.94
CA GLU A 65 6.05 4.02 22.02
C GLU A 65 6.87 3.05 21.13
N GLY A 66 7.81 3.56 20.33
CA GLY A 66 8.67 2.77 19.46
C GLY A 66 8.03 2.39 18.11
N ALA A 67 6.94 3.05 17.71
CA ALA A 67 6.39 2.96 16.36
C ALA A 67 7.13 3.92 15.41
N LEU A 68 6.95 3.78 14.09
CA LEU A 68 7.46 4.77 13.14
C LEU A 68 6.69 6.09 13.26
N ASP A 69 7.40 7.20 13.47
CA ASP A 69 6.84 8.54 13.26
C ASP A 69 6.72 8.80 11.75
N ARG A 70 5.50 8.56 11.24
CA ARG A 70 5.17 8.71 9.82
C ARG A 70 5.26 10.15 9.34
N ALA A 71 4.98 11.13 10.19
CA ALA A 71 5.05 12.54 9.80
C ALA A 71 6.51 12.94 9.62
N ARG A 72 7.35 12.61 10.61
CA ARG A 72 8.80 12.83 10.55
C ARG A 72 9.44 12.11 9.37
N MET A 73 9.14 10.82 9.20
CA MET A 73 9.67 10.03 8.09
C MET A 73 9.23 10.60 6.74
N ARG A 74 7.97 11.02 6.59
CA ARG A 74 7.48 11.67 5.37
C ARG A 74 8.26 12.95 5.06
N SER A 75 8.47 13.82 6.05
CA SER A 75 9.26 15.04 5.87
C SER A 75 10.70 14.73 5.43
N LEU A 76 11.32 13.71 6.05
CA LEU A 76 12.68 13.28 5.71
C LEU A 76 12.79 12.78 4.27
N VAL A 77 11.93 11.84 3.86
CA VAL A 77 12.00 11.25 2.50
C VAL A 77 11.53 12.20 1.40
N PHE A 78 10.75 13.23 1.76
CA PHE A 78 10.40 14.31 0.84
C PHE A 78 11.58 15.26 0.61
N ALA A 79 12.35 15.55 1.66
CA ALA A 79 13.52 16.43 1.57
C ALA A 79 14.75 15.74 0.96
N ASP A 80 14.91 14.42 1.14
CA ASP A 80 16.09 13.68 0.69
C ASP A 80 15.74 12.41 -0.13
N PRO A 81 16.04 12.41 -1.44
CA PRO A 81 15.89 11.22 -2.28
C PRO A 81 16.77 10.02 -1.87
N GLN A 82 17.89 10.24 -1.18
CA GLN A 82 18.70 9.13 -0.63
C GLN A 82 18.00 8.48 0.56
N ALA A 83 17.44 9.27 1.48
CA ALA A 83 16.59 8.76 2.55
C ALA A 83 15.39 7.98 2.02
N LYS A 84 14.72 8.49 0.98
CA LYS A 84 13.63 7.76 0.30
C LYS A 84 14.07 6.37 -0.18
N ARG A 85 15.19 6.29 -0.91
CA ARG A 85 15.72 5.01 -1.42
C ARG A 85 16.13 4.06 -0.29
N ALA A 86 16.69 4.58 0.79
CA ALA A 86 17.05 3.77 1.95
C ALA A 86 15.80 3.20 2.64
N LEU A 87 14.75 4.01 2.81
CA LEU A 87 13.48 3.56 3.39
C LEU A 87 12.84 2.47 2.53
N GLU A 88 12.74 2.70 1.22
CA GLU A 88 12.23 1.74 0.25
C GLU A 88 13.06 0.45 0.25
N GLY A 89 14.39 0.55 0.32
CA GLY A 89 15.30 -0.60 0.39
C GLY A 89 15.11 -1.47 1.63
N ILE A 90 14.70 -0.87 2.76
CA ILE A 90 14.37 -1.59 3.99
C ILE A 90 12.97 -2.22 3.88
N LEU A 91 11.97 -1.43 3.50
CA LEU A 91 10.57 -1.86 3.59
C LEU A 91 10.14 -2.77 2.45
N HIS A 92 10.56 -2.53 1.19
CA HIS A 92 10.05 -3.28 0.04
C HIS A 92 10.31 -4.80 0.12
N PRO A 93 11.51 -5.28 0.49
CA PRO A 93 11.73 -6.72 0.66
C PRO A 93 10.83 -7.34 1.72
N MET A 94 10.62 -6.64 2.84
CA MET A 94 9.79 -7.09 3.96
C MET A 94 8.30 -7.14 3.58
N ILE A 95 7.80 -6.10 2.91
CA ILE A 95 6.43 -6.05 2.39
C ILE A 95 6.23 -7.17 1.35
N GLY A 96 7.19 -7.37 0.45
CA GLY A 96 7.12 -8.41 -0.56
C GLY A 96 7.04 -9.83 0.03
N ALA A 97 7.84 -10.10 1.07
CA ALA A 97 7.83 -11.39 1.76
C ALA A 97 6.49 -11.64 2.49
N GLU A 98 5.99 -10.63 3.22
CA GLU A 98 4.72 -10.74 3.94
C GLU A 98 3.53 -10.86 2.99
N ALA A 99 3.53 -10.09 1.89
CA ALA A 99 2.51 -10.20 0.85
C ALA A 99 2.50 -11.59 0.20
N GLN A 100 3.68 -12.18 -0.06
CA GLN A 100 3.77 -13.54 -0.58
C GLN A 100 3.24 -14.56 0.43
N ARG A 101 3.54 -14.39 1.72
CA ARG A 101 3.00 -15.23 2.79
C ARG A 101 1.47 -15.18 2.85
N GLN A 102 0.89 -13.97 2.79
CA GLN A 102 -0.56 -13.79 2.78
C GLN A 102 -1.20 -14.35 1.51
N ALA A 103 -0.59 -14.14 0.35
CA ALA A 103 -1.05 -14.69 -0.92
C ALA A 103 -1.05 -16.23 -0.91
N ALA A 104 -0.02 -16.85 -0.34
CA ALA A 104 0.08 -18.31 -0.23
C ALA A 104 -1.03 -18.90 0.65
N ALA A 105 -1.50 -18.17 1.66
CA ALA A 105 -2.60 -18.60 2.53
C ALA A 105 -3.95 -18.69 1.77
N ALA A 106 -4.08 -18.07 0.59
CA ALA A 106 -5.26 -18.19 -0.25
C ALA A 106 -5.36 -19.55 -0.98
N GLY A 107 -4.29 -20.34 -1.01
CA GLY A 107 -4.25 -21.62 -1.73
C GLY A 107 -4.59 -21.47 -3.20
N ASP A 108 -5.65 -22.14 -3.66
CA ASP A 108 -6.16 -22.07 -5.03
C ASP A 108 -7.11 -20.89 -5.28
N GLY A 109 -7.38 -20.07 -4.27
CA GLY A 109 -8.28 -18.91 -4.33
C GLY A 109 -7.72 -17.71 -5.09
N VAL A 110 -8.57 -16.71 -5.28
CA VAL A 110 -8.18 -15.43 -5.91
C VAL A 110 -7.49 -14.54 -4.88
N VAL A 111 -6.33 -14.02 -5.23
CA VAL A 111 -5.58 -13.00 -4.48
C VAL A 111 -5.72 -11.66 -5.17
N VAL A 112 -6.08 -10.65 -4.40
CA VAL A 112 -6.14 -9.25 -4.83
C VAL A 112 -5.02 -8.49 -4.13
N PHE A 113 -4.02 -8.06 -4.88
CA PHE A 113 -2.96 -7.19 -4.37
C PHE A 113 -3.43 -5.73 -4.45
N ASP A 114 -3.72 -5.13 -3.31
CA ASP A 114 -3.95 -3.70 -3.21
C ASP A 114 -2.62 -2.97 -2.97
N VAL A 115 -2.14 -2.31 -4.02
CA VAL A 115 -0.84 -1.65 -4.04
C VAL A 115 -1.02 -0.19 -4.44
N PRO A 116 -0.72 0.77 -3.54
CA PRO A 116 -0.62 2.18 -3.93
C PRO A 116 0.43 2.31 -5.04
N LEU A 117 0.12 3.06 -6.10
CA LEU A 117 1.04 3.27 -7.23
C LEU A 117 1.52 1.95 -7.87
N LEU A 118 0.59 0.99 -8.01
CA LEU A 118 0.82 -0.28 -8.72
C LEU A 118 1.32 -0.04 -10.16
N THR A 119 0.92 1.07 -10.78
CA THR A 119 1.28 1.45 -12.15
C THR A 119 2.70 1.97 -12.31
N GLU A 120 3.38 2.25 -11.22
CA GLU A 120 4.76 2.74 -11.17
C GLU A 120 5.69 1.64 -10.65
N SER A 121 5.12 0.66 -9.93
CA SER A 121 5.85 -0.46 -9.33
C SER A 121 5.99 -1.66 -10.26
N SER A 122 7.05 -1.68 -11.08
CA SER A 122 7.34 -2.77 -12.03
C SER A 122 7.37 -4.17 -11.38
N HIS A 123 7.88 -4.28 -10.15
CA HIS A 123 7.97 -5.53 -9.40
C HIS A 123 6.61 -6.08 -8.93
N TRP A 124 5.62 -5.21 -8.69
CA TRP A 124 4.28 -5.65 -8.32
C TRP A 124 3.46 -6.08 -9.53
N ARG A 125 3.65 -5.43 -10.68
CA ARG A 125 3.02 -5.84 -11.93
C ARG A 125 3.35 -7.27 -12.32
N THR A 126 4.61 -7.70 -12.16
CA THR A 126 5.01 -9.08 -12.53
C THR A 126 4.39 -10.16 -11.63
N ARG A 127 3.87 -9.80 -10.45
CA ARG A 127 3.12 -10.71 -9.57
C ARG A 127 1.64 -10.84 -9.94
N CYS A 128 1.14 -9.99 -10.82
CA CYS A 128 -0.28 -9.92 -11.16
C CYS A 128 -0.51 -10.54 -12.55
N GLN A 129 -1.50 -11.41 -12.67
CA GLN A 129 -1.95 -11.93 -13.97
C GLN A 129 -2.88 -10.95 -14.68
N ARG A 130 -3.61 -10.14 -13.91
CA ARG A 130 -4.48 -9.06 -14.40
C ARG A 130 -4.33 -7.84 -13.53
N ILE A 131 -4.51 -6.67 -14.14
CA ILE A 131 -4.59 -5.40 -13.43
C ILE A 131 -6.03 -4.90 -13.56
N LEU A 132 -6.69 -4.68 -12.43
CA LEU A 132 -8.01 -4.08 -12.34
C LEU A 132 -7.83 -2.62 -11.93
N VAL A 133 -8.18 -1.71 -12.84
CA VAL A 133 -8.17 -0.26 -12.58
C VAL A 133 -9.59 0.15 -12.18
N VAL A 134 -9.73 0.73 -11.00
CA VAL A 134 -10.97 1.35 -10.52
C VAL A 134 -10.93 2.82 -10.90
N ASP A 135 -11.83 3.19 -11.79
CA ASP A 135 -11.95 4.53 -12.34
C ASP A 135 -13.31 5.17 -11.97
N GLY A 136 -13.36 6.50 -12.04
CA GLY A 136 -14.55 7.31 -11.82
C GLY A 136 -14.34 8.72 -12.32
N SER A 137 -15.41 9.48 -12.59
CA SER A 137 -15.26 10.85 -13.10
C SER A 137 -14.44 11.72 -12.13
N ALA A 138 -13.69 12.68 -12.67
CA ALA A 138 -12.87 13.59 -11.87
C ALA A 138 -13.73 14.34 -10.84
N GLU A 139 -14.93 14.76 -11.24
CA GLU A 139 -15.91 15.41 -10.36
C GLU A 139 -16.29 14.51 -9.18
N THR A 140 -16.56 13.22 -9.43
CA THR A 140 -16.89 12.25 -8.37
C THR A 140 -15.71 12.03 -7.43
N GLN A 141 -14.50 11.93 -7.98
CA GLN A 141 -13.28 11.76 -7.18
C GLN A 141 -13.06 12.97 -6.27
N VAL A 142 -13.14 14.19 -6.82
CA VAL A 142 -13.00 15.44 -6.08
C VAL A 142 -14.02 15.52 -4.94
N GLN A 143 -15.31 15.32 -5.23
CA GLN A 143 -16.37 15.35 -4.23
C GLN A 143 -16.13 14.37 -3.08
N ARG A 144 -15.72 13.14 -3.39
CA ARG A 144 -15.41 12.12 -2.38
C ARG A 144 -14.20 12.48 -1.53
N VAL A 145 -13.16 13.04 -2.14
CA VAL A 145 -11.96 13.46 -1.40
C VAL A 145 -12.31 14.60 -0.46
N MET A 146 -12.98 15.65 -0.96
CA MET A 146 -13.41 16.79 -0.14
C MET A 146 -14.28 16.33 1.04
N ALA A 147 -15.28 15.47 0.79
CA ALA A 147 -16.17 14.96 1.84
C ALA A 147 -15.42 14.15 2.92
N ARG A 148 -14.37 13.42 2.54
CA ARG A 148 -13.60 12.57 3.47
C ARG A 148 -12.52 13.34 4.23
N SER A 149 -11.79 14.24 3.57
CA SER A 149 -10.64 14.94 4.17
C SER A 149 -11.01 16.30 4.77
N GLY A 150 -12.15 16.87 4.39
CA GLY A 150 -12.51 18.26 4.71
C GLY A 150 -11.67 19.30 3.97
N TRP A 151 -10.88 18.89 2.97
CA TRP A 151 -10.04 19.82 2.20
C TRP A 151 -10.88 20.65 1.22
N PRO A 152 -10.52 21.93 1.00
CA PRO A 152 -11.14 22.74 -0.04
C PRO A 152 -10.80 22.18 -1.43
N GLU A 153 -11.67 22.41 -2.42
CA GLU A 153 -11.49 21.92 -3.79
C GLU A 153 -10.12 22.29 -4.38
N ALA A 154 -9.64 23.50 -4.09
CA ALA A 154 -8.34 24.01 -4.54
C ALA A 154 -7.13 23.22 -4.02
N GLN A 155 -7.29 22.41 -2.97
CA GLN A 155 -6.26 21.51 -2.44
C GLN A 155 -6.40 20.08 -2.99
N VAL A 156 -7.55 19.75 -3.59
CA VAL A 156 -7.83 18.42 -4.16
C VAL A 156 -7.51 18.36 -5.66
N ARG A 157 -7.68 19.47 -6.37
CA ARG A 157 -7.31 19.66 -7.78
C ARG A 157 -5.88 20.17 -7.92
#